data_AF-J9GPR0-F1
#
_entry.id   AF-J9GPR0-F1
#
_cell.length_a   1.000
_cell.length_b   1.000
_cell.length_c   1.000
_cell.angle_alpha   90.00
_cell.angle_beta   90.00
_cell.angle_gamma   90.00
#
_symmetry.space_group_name_H-M   'P 1'
#
loop_
_entity.id
_entity.type
_entity.pdbx_description
1 polymer ?
#
loop_
_entity_poly.entity_id
_entity_poly.type
_entity_poly.pdbx_seq_one_letter_code
_entity_poly.pdbx_strand_id
1 'polypeptide(L)'
;QSHLYLHHLEVCVYDKQKKEEYSLTYQPDQLKEVFQPYYQDGKICARWFNGELRAGKGELVRYVHSGFDRNLETEQVMVLQHGRIESCRTYHNTLRAGMKIQHAQDEIIRRFPWHCFPEYKGKRMTFWVNNMQCNSDGCLVDLDVVIMSVRPKRENIDDKNHPLAKAFKEVLKSIYPWEVLFINGKYTIEFKDFVLTIWEDKLKFTQANDTTEYTLIGKVYGEEVRQILPYDVAKRPLIASYLTMDEKPFQGWLTDSTGTFKIEHLKRGKYQLVAQFVGLNSCDTLVTIPFQCDTLRLTLPLWYEYIEKYDCSPTLSREYIDKGKPNLKLIIPIGKEEVIRKHPFWKKYGVTYISSFPLKEDGKLACHLSIPNHLLTAYNEEVFRYLDKKFGQEWRKEVPPGIFGLDQSLNELHDYNWLIKTLSRKCKYPVAQQKRNKGCVLQVEYTVTPEGYISHATVLNQVP
;
A
#
# COMPACT_ATOMS: atom_id res chain seq x y z
N GLN A 1 25.26 14.77 23.64
CA GLN A 1 24.10 14.08 24.25
C GLN A 1 22.86 14.40 23.44
N SER A 2 22.09 13.39 23.04
CA SER A 2 20.91 13.56 22.18
C SER A 2 19.77 14.23 22.94
N HIS A 3 19.34 15.39 22.46
CA HIS A 3 18.12 16.07 22.91
C HIS A 3 17.10 16.06 21.78
N LEU A 4 15.81 16.03 22.10
CA LEU A 4 14.76 16.32 21.13
C LEU A 4 14.75 17.81 20.75
N TYR A 5 14.41 18.06 19.50
CA TYR A 5 14.14 19.39 18.97
C TYR A 5 12.78 19.40 18.28
N LEU A 6 12.01 20.47 18.45
CA LEU A 6 10.76 20.70 17.73
C LEU A 6 11.11 21.00 16.27
N HIS A 7 10.64 20.16 15.35
CA HIS A 7 10.88 20.32 13.92
C HIS A 7 9.96 21.39 13.30
N HIS A 8 8.66 21.34 13.63
CA HIS A 8 7.65 22.37 13.36
C HIS A 8 6.43 22.11 14.26
N LEU A 9 5.50 23.06 14.32
CA LEU A 9 4.17 22.88 14.94
C LEU A 9 3.09 22.91 13.86
N GLU A 10 2.18 21.96 13.86
CA GLU A 10 0.94 22.00 13.05
C GLU A 10 -0.26 22.24 13.97
N VAL A 11 -1.13 23.18 13.59
CA VAL A 11 -2.32 23.57 14.35
C VAL A 11 -3.54 23.49 13.45
N CYS A 12 -4.47 22.58 13.76
CA CYS A 12 -5.77 22.52 13.09
C CYS A 12 -6.69 23.61 13.63
N VAL A 13 -7.20 24.47 12.74
CA VAL A 13 -8.08 25.59 13.06
C VAL A 13 -9.42 25.39 12.35
N TYR A 14 -10.51 25.45 13.11
CA TYR A 14 -11.88 25.42 12.58
C TYR A 14 -12.46 26.84 12.52
N ASP A 15 -12.63 27.38 11.31
CA ASP A 15 -13.29 28.67 11.07
C ASP A 15 -14.82 28.49 11.14
N LYS A 16 -15.40 28.95 12.26
CA LYS A 16 -16.84 28.84 12.52
C LYS A 16 -17.72 29.66 11.56
N GLN A 17 -17.18 30.70 10.90
CA GLN A 17 -17.94 31.51 9.94
C GLN A 17 -17.99 30.84 8.57
N LYS A 18 -16.87 30.26 8.12
CA LYS A 18 -16.78 29.52 6.85
C LYS A 18 -17.23 28.06 6.96
N LYS A 19 -17.27 27.51 8.19
CA LYS A 19 -17.48 26.10 8.52
C LYS A 19 -16.41 25.17 7.93
N GLU A 20 -15.19 25.67 7.80
CA GLU A 20 -14.04 24.99 7.20
C GLU A 20 -12.95 24.73 8.24
N GLU A 21 -12.22 23.62 8.07
CA GLU A 21 -11.06 23.27 8.87
C GLU A 21 -9.78 23.39 8.04
N TYR A 22 -8.73 24.01 8.60
CA TYR A 22 -7.43 24.13 7.97
C TYR A 22 -6.28 24.01 8.96
N SER A 23 -5.21 23.32 8.57
CA SER A 23 -3.94 23.34 9.29
C SER A 23 -3.14 24.62 9.00
N LEU A 24 -2.54 25.17 10.04
CA LEU A 24 -1.44 26.13 9.99
C LEU A 24 -0.13 25.43 10.43
N THR A 25 0.95 25.62 9.68
CA THR A 25 2.27 25.06 10.02
C THR A 25 3.24 26.18 10.37
N TYR A 26 3.86 26.10 11.53
CA TYR A 26 4.82 27.07 12.04
C TYR A 26 6.22 26.45 12.17
N GLN A 27 7.21 27.08 11.53
CA GLN A 27 8.62 26.70 11.65
C GLN A 27 9.23 27.21 12.97
N PRO A 28 10.34 26.64 13.47
CA PRO A 28 10.92 27.00 14.76
C PRO A 28 11.23 28.50 14.91
N ASP A 29 11.67 29.17 13.86
CA ASP A 29 11.96 30.61 13.86
C ASP A 29 10.70 31.46 14.04
N GLN A 30 9.57 31.02 13.50
CA GLN A 30 8.25 31.66 13.68
C GLN A 30 7.67 31.44 15.08
N LEU A 31 8.23 30.46 15.82
CA LEU A 31 7.84 30.09 17.18
C LEU A 31 8.81 30.62 18.25
N LYS A 32 9.82 31.41 17.85
CA LYS A 32 10.91 31.90 18.69
C LYS A 32 10.43 32.66 19.93
N GLU A 33 9.40 33.49 19.81
CA GLU A 33 8.84 34.24 20.95
C GLU A 33 8.14 33.33 21.95
N VAL A 34 7.34 32.37 21.44
CA VAL A 34 6.58 31.41 22.27
C VAL A 34 7.51 30.44 23.01
N PHE A 35 8.61 30.03 22.37
CA PHE A 35 9.58 29.08 22.92
C PHE A 35 10.92 29.74 23.27
N GLN A 36 10.94 31.03 23.62
CA GLN A 36 12.18 31.78 23.88
C GLN A 36 13.16 31.07 24.85
N PRO A 37 12.74 30.46 25.98
CA PRO A 37 13.67 29.77 26.90
C PRO A 37 14.29 28.47 26.33
N TYR A 38 13.80 28.03 25.17
CA TYR A 38 14.09 26.75 24.53
C TYR A 38 14.75 26.92 23.16
N TYR A 39 14.66 28.10 22.57
CA TYR A 39 15.20 28.45 21.26
C TYR A 39 16.70 28.76 21.34
N GLN A 40 17.50 28.10 20.50
CA GLN A 40 18.93 28.35 20.33
C GLN A 40 19.35 27.95 18.90
N ASP A 41 20.16 28.78 18.23
CA ASP A 41 20.79 28.47 16.92
C ASP A 41 19.80 27.95 15.85
N GLY A 42 18.65 28.62 15.71
CA GLY A 42 17.59 28.29 14.73
C GLY A 42 16.73 27.07 15.11
N LYS A 43 16.84 26.56 16.35
CA LYS A 43 16.20 25.32 16.79
C LYS A 43 15.57 25.46 18.17
N ILE A 44 14.40 24.87 18.37
CA ILE A 44 13.74 24.80 19.68
C ILE A 44 14.06 23.45 20.31
N CYS A 45 14.88 23.43 21.36
CA CYS A 45 15.16 22.21 22.11
C CYS A 45 13.98 21.90 23.05
N ALA A 46 13.42 20.68 22.97
CA ALA A 46 12.19 20.31 23.67
C ALA A 46 12.40 20.05 25.18
N ARG A 47 13.15 20.90 25.89
CA ARG A 47 13.48 20.77 27.32
C ARG A 47 12.26 20.83 28.24
N TRP A 48 11.11 21.27 27.72
CA TRP A 48 9.81 21.26 28.40
C TRP A 48 9.11 19.89 28.38
N PHE A 49 9.53 18.97 27.51
CA PHE A 49 8.83 17.70 27.30
C PHE A 49 9.29 16.62 28.28
N ASN A 50 8.32 16.04 29.00
CA ASN A 50 8.45 14.83 29.80
C ASN A 50 7.35 13.86 29.36
N GLY A 51 7.68 12.58 29.12
CA GLY A 51 6.69 11.59 28.66
C GLY A 51 7.31 10.40 27.93
N GLU A 52 6.46 9.55 27.35
CA GLU A 52 6.90 8.44 26.50
C GLU A 52 6.75 8.78 25.02
N LEU A 53 7.76 8.45 24.21
CA LEU A 53 7.64 8.38 22.76
C LEU A 53 7.80 6.94 22.28
N ARG A 54 7.04 6.58 21.25
CA ARG A 54 7.14 5.29 20.59
C ARG A 54 7.60 5.48 19.14
N ALA A 55 8.70 4.84 18.78
CA ALA A 55 9.13 4.65 17.41
C ALA A 55 8.97 3.18 17.04
N GLY A 56 8.57 2.84 15.82
CA GLY A 56 8.43 1.45 15.42
C GLY A 56 8.74 1.22 13.95
N LYS A 57 9.04 -0.04 13.63
CA LYS A 57 9.33 -0.54 12.27
C LYS A 57 8.82 -1.96 12.08
N GLY A 58 8.75 -2.40 10.83
CA GLY A 58 8.15 -3.68 10.45
C GLY A 58 6.65 -3.57 10.25
N GLU A 59 5.99 -4.71 10.16
CA GLU A 59 4.56 -4.82 9.88
C GLU A 59 3.67 -4.37 11.04
N LEU A 60 2.40 -4.15 10.72
CA LEU A 60 1.37 -3.72 11.68
C LEU A 60 0.82 -4.91 12.48
N VAL A 61 1.17 -4.99 13.76
CA VAL A 61 0.74 -6.06 14.68
C VAL A 61 -0.65 -5.76 15.26
N ARG A 62 -0.92 -4.49 15.59
CA ARG A 62 -2.21 -4.04 16.17
C ARG A 62 -2.50 -2.60 15.78
N TYR A 63 -3.77 -2.29 15.54
CA TYR A 63 -4.25 -0.93 15.30
C TYR A 63 -5.62 -0.71 15.93
N VAL A 64 -5.77 0.36 16.69
CA VAL A 64 -7.06 0.82 17.24
C VAL A 64 -7.33 2.22 16.71
N HIS A 65 -8.37 2.35 15.90
CA HIS A 65 -8.74 3.61 15.25
C HIS A 65 -9.08 4.70 16.27
N SER A 66 -9.92 4.37 17.26
CA SER A 66 -10.27 5.25 18.37
C SER A 66 -9.15 5.29 19.41
N GLY A 67 -8.37 6.37 19.41
CA GLY A 67 -7.25 6.57 20.34
C GLY A 67 -5.87 6.55 19.70
N PHE A 68 -5.77 6.31 18.38
CA PHE A 68 -4.53 6.33 17.59
C PHE A 68 -3.44 5.35 18.09
N ASP A 69 -3.80 4.36 18.90
CA ASP A 69 -2.88 3.36 19.43
C ASP A 69 -2.58 2.30 18.35
N ARG A 70 -1.30 2.11 18.07
CA ARG A 70 -0.79 1.15 17.08
C ARG A 70 0.46 0.48 17.64
N ASN A 71 0.68 -0.77 17.24
CA ASN A 71 1.88 -1.52 17.57
C ASN A 71 2.46 -2.12 16.29
N LEU A 72 3.75 -1.91 16.06
CA LEU A 72 4.53 -2.50 14.96
C LEU A 72 5.38 -3.66 15.49
N GLU A 73 5.90 -4.53 14.62
CA GLU A 73 6.67 -5.73 15.01
C GLU A 73 7.88 -5.43 15.90
N THR A 74 8.59 -4.33 15.65
CA THR A 74 9.62 -3.84 16.57
C THR A 74 9.29 -2.41 16.97
N GLU A 75 9.03 -2.22 18.26
CA GLU A 75 8.81 -0.90 18.85
C GLU A 75 9.92 -0.54 19.83
N GLN A 76 10.22 0.74 19.91
CA GLN A 76 11.14 1.32 20.87
C GLN A 76 10.39 2.39 21.65
N VAL A 77 10.18 2.13 22.94
CA VAL A 77 9.58 3.05 23.90
C VAL A 77 10.70 3.81 24.60
N MET A 78 10.73 5.12 24.39
CA MET A 78 11.70 6.04 24.97
C MET A 78 10.98 6.84 26.06
N VAL A 79 11.45 6.72 27.30
CA VAL A 79 11.03 7.59 28.41
C VAL A 79 11.90 8.83 28.38
N LEU A 80 11.28 10.00 28.31
CA LEU A 80 11.97 11.28 28.27
C LEU A 80 11.71 12.12 29.52
N GLN A 81 12.78 12.76 29.99
CA GLN A 81 12.72 13.87 30.94
C GLN A 81 13.48 15.05 30.38
N HIS A 82 12.89 16.25 30.49
CA HIS A 82 13.47 17.50 30.00
C HIS A 82 14.01 17.42 28.56
N GLY A 83 13.27 16.76 27.67
CA GLY A 83 13.65 16.54 26.27
C GLY A 83 14.83 15.59 26.03
N ARG A 84 15.34 14.93 27.07
CA ARG A 84 16.41 13.91 27.03
C ARG A 84 15.81 12.51 27.15
N ILE A 85 16.39 11.54 26.48
CA ILE A 85 16.01 10.12 26.65
C ILE A 85 16.70 9.60 27.91
N GLU A 86 15.92 9.36 28.96
CA GLU A 86 16.39 8.80 30.24
C GLU A 86 16.49 7.28 30.17
N SER A 87 15.52 6.63 29.53
CA SER A 87 15.57 5.20 29.29
C SER A 87 14.92 4.83 27.97
N CYS A 88 15.35 3.70 27.42
CA CYS A 88 14.92 3.23 26.12
C CYS A 88 14.73 1.71 26.21
N ARG A 89 13.54 1.22 25.83
CA ARG A 89 13.21 -0.21 25.82
C ARG A 89 12.72 -0.61 24.45
N THR A 90 13.37 -1.61 23.86
CA THR A 90 12.91 -2.23 22.61
C THR A 90 12.01 -3.41 22.97
N TYR A 91 10.84 -3.48 22.32
CA TYR A 91 9.90 -4.57 22.38
C TYR A 91 9.78 -5.22 21.00
N HIS A 92 9.70 -6.54 21.00
CA HIS A 92 9.37 -7.32 19.81
C HIS A 92 7.94 -7.80 19.97
N ASN A 93 7.05 -7.20 19.19
CA ASN A 93 5.63 -7.49 19.21
C ASN A 93 5.32 -8.54 18.15
N THR A 94 4.43 -9.48 18.44
CA THR A 94 4.04 -10.53 17.47
C THR A 94 2.54 -10.75 17.46
N LEU A 95 2.00 -11.10 16.29
CA LEU A 95 0.64 -11.58 16.11
C LEU A 95 0.70 -13.09 15.85
N ARG A 96 0.03 -13.88 16.68
CA ARG A 96 -0.26 -15.29 16.42
C ARG A 96 -1.66 -15.40 15.84
N ALA A 97 -1.73 -15.82 14.58
CA ALA A 97 -3.00 -15.97 13.87
C ALA A 97 -3.93 -16.97 14.58
N GLY A 98 -5.23 -16.66 14.58
CA GLY A 98 -6.27 -17.47 15.19
C GLY A 98 -7.65 -16.88 14.94
N MET A 99 -8.67 -17.37 15.65
CA MET A 99 -10.01 -16.80 15.58
C MET A 99 -10.02 -15.36 16.13
N LYS A 100 -10.49 -14.41 15.33
CA LYS A 100 -10.73 -13.03 15.76
C LYS A 100 -12.12 -12.88 16.38
N ILE A 101 -12.26 -12.11 17.45
CA ILE A 101 -13.55 -11.87 18.13
C ILE A 101 -14.61 -11.34 17.16
N GLN A 102 -14.24 -10.39 16.30
CA GLN A 102 -15.12 -9.83 15.26
C GLN A 102 -15.66 -10.88 14.26
N HIS A 103 -15.01 -12.04 14.12
CA HIS A 103 -15.43 -13.12 13.22
C HIS A 103 -15.99 -14.35 13.96
N ALA A 104 -15.84 -14.43 15.29
CA ALA A 104 -16.19 -15.60 16.08
C ALA A 104 -17.71 -15.83 16.27
N GLN A 105 -18.54 -14.82 15.98
CA GLN A 105 -19.98 -14.83 16.30
C GLN A 105 -20.72 -16.07 15.76
N ASP A 106 -20.43 -16.49 14.53
CA ASP A 106 -21.09 -17.65 13.93
C ASP A 106 -20.61 -18.97 14.54
N GLU A 107 -19.32 -19.08 14.86
CA GLU A 107 -18.77 -20.28 15.50
C GLU A 107 -19.27 -20.45 16.93
N ILE A 108 -19.42 -19.35 17.67
CA ILE A 108 -20.10 -19.31 18.97
C ILE A 108 -21.53 -19.86 18.85
N ILE A 109 -22.27 -19.49 17.81
CA ILE A 109 -23.67 -19.93 17.64
C ILE A 109 -23.77 -21.41 17.27
N ARG A 110 -22.85 -21.94 16.45
CA ARG A 110 -22.80 -23.39 16.14
C ARG A 110 -22.55 -24.24 17.39
N ARG A 111 -21.71 -23.73 18.30
CA ARG A 111 -21.29 -24.44 19.52
C ARG A 111 -22.20 -24.22 20.71
N PHE A 112 -23.04 -23.17 20.68
CA PHE A 112 -23.92 -22.87 21.80
C PHE A 112 -24.92 -24.01 22.04
N PRO A 113 -25.07 -24.52 23.28
CA PRO A 113 -25.88 -25.69 23.56
C PRO A 113 -27.38 -25.33 23.63
N TRP A 114 -27.98 -24.95 22.49
CA TRP A 114 -29.37 -24.50 22.37
C TRP A 114 -30.40 -25.47 22.98
N HIS A 115 -30.11 -26.78 22.94
CA HIS A 115 -30.96 -27.83 23.51
C HIS A 115 -31.08 -27.77 25.04
N CYS A 116 -30.10 -27.17 25.73
CA CYS A 116 -30.14 -26.95 27.19
C CYS A 116 -30.99 -25.74 27.59
N PHE A 117 -31.45 -24.93 26.61
CA PHE A 117 -32.06 -23.62 26.82
C PHE A 117 -33.34 -23.40 25.98
N PRO A 118 -34.30 -24.36 25.96
CA PRO A 118 -35.49 -24.29 25.11
C PRO A 118 -36.37 -23.06 25.37
N GLU A 119 -36.38 -22.52 26.59
CA GLU A 119 -37.09 -21.30 26.99
C GLU A 119 -36.53 -20.02 26.35
N TYR A 120 -35.37 -20.08 25.71
CA TYR A 120 -34.77 -18.99 24.94
C TYR A 120 -34.87 -19.19 23.41
N LYS A 121 -35.57 -20.24 22.95
CA LYS A 121 -35.86 -20.48 21.53
C LYS A 121 -36.52 -19.27 20.87
N GLY A 122 -36.01 -18.87 19.70
CA GLY A 122 -36.46 -17.69 18.96
C GLY A 122 -36.15 -16.32 19.61
N LYS A 123 -35.54 -16.28 20.80
CA LYS A 123 -35.13 -15.03 21.47
C LYS A 123 -33.73 -14.60 21.02
N ARG A 124 -33.46 -13.28 21.09
CA ARG A 124 -32.09 -12.74 20.93
C ARG A 124 -31.49 -12.51 22.31
N MET A 125 -30.31 -13.05 22.55
CA MET A 125 -29.56 -12.93 23.80
C MET A 125 -28.31 -12.11 23.58
N THR A 126 -28.15 -11.02 24.32
CA THR A 126 -26.97 -10.15 24.25
C THR A 126 -26.11 -10.34 25.50
N PHE A 127 -24.87 -10.74 25.27
CA PHE A 127 -23.84 -10.97 26.28
C PHE A 127 -22.85 -9.81 26.28
N TRP A 128 -22.51 -9.31 27.46
CA TRP A 128 -21.35 -8.47 27.68
C TRP A 128 -20.24 -9.34 28.24
N VAL A 129 -19.09 -9.36 27.56
CA VAL A 129 -17.88 -10.06 28.00
C VAL A 129 -16.88 -9.03 28.48
N ASN A 130 -16.22 -9.27 29.61
CA ASN A 130 -15.11 -8.45 30.11
C ASN A 130 -13.88 -9.32 30.39
N ASN A 131 -12.73 -8.67 30.57
CA ASN A 131 -11.52 -9.25 31.16
C ASN A 131 -11.04 -10.52 30.46
N MET A 132 -11.31 -10.67 29.15
CA MET A 132 -10.97 -11.87 28.40
C MET A 132 -9.45 -12.02 28.31
N GLN A 133 -8.95 -13.13 28.82
CA GLN A 133 -7.53 -13.45 28.98
C GLN A 133 -7.17 -14.71 28.20
N CYS A 134 -6.09 -14.63 27.43
CA CYS A 134 -5.60 -15.70 26.58
C CYS A 134 -4.13 -15.99 26.90
N ASN A 135 -3.72 -17.25 26.86
CA ASN A 135 -2.32 -17.63 27.00
C ASN A 135 -1.55 -17.43 25.68
N SER A 136 -0.25 -17.77 25.67
CA SER A 136 0.61 -17.76 24.49
C SER A 136 0.11 -18.59 23.31
N ASP A 137 -0.79 -19.54 23.55
CA ASP A 137 -1.21 -20.55 22.58
C ASP A 137 -2.53 -20.27 21.87
N GLY A 138 -3.29 -19.28 22.34
CA GLY A 138 -4.66 -19.05 21.86
C GLY A 138 -5.72 -19.77 22.69
N CYS A 139 -5.37 -20.35 23.85
CA CYS A 139 -6.35 -20.87 24.80
C CYS A 139 -6.87 -19.74 25.69
N LEU A 140 -8.19 -19.63 25.85
CA LEU A 140 -8.77 -18.76 26.88
C LEU A 140 -8.52 -19.32 28.28
N VAL A 141 -7.98 -18.48 29.14
CA VAL A 141 -7.68 -18.79 30.54
C VAL A 141 -8.84 -18.35 31.42
N ASP A 142 -9.28 -17.09 31.28
CA ASP A 142 -10.40 -16.55 32.04
C ASP A 142 -11.13 -15.42 31.28
N LEU A 143 -12.36 -15.13 31.72
CA LEU A 143 -13.24 -14.07 31.23
C LEU A 143 -14.45 -13.89 32.16
N ASP A 144 -14.95 -12.67 32.26
CA ASP A 144 -16.25 -12.36 32.86
C ASP A 144 -17.33 -12.36 31.79
N VAL A 145 -18.51 -12.91 32.07
CA VAL A 145 -19.69 -12.88 31.19
C VAL A 145 -20.92 -12.44 31.97
N VAL A 146 -21.64 -11.46 31.44
CA VAL A 146 -22.91 -10.92 31.97
C VAL A 146 -23.94 -10.88 30.84
N ILE A 147 -25.23 -11.10 31.15
CA ILE A 147 -26.30 -11.12 30.15
C ILE A 147 -27.01 -9.76 30.16
N MET A 148 -26.65 -8.88 29.23
CA MET A 148 -27.21 -7.53 29.17
C MET A 148 -28.73 -7.53 29.01
N SER A 149 -29.23 -8.32 28.06
CA SER A 149 -30.64 -8.37 27.74
C SER A 149 -31.02 -9.59 26.92
N VAL A 150 -32.19 -10.13 27.20
CA VAL A 150 -32.93 -10.99 26.28
C VAL A 150 -33.99 -10.13 25.57
N ARG A 151 -34.37 -10.48 24.32
CA ARG A 151 -35.44 -9.81 23.54
C ARG A 151 -36.43 -10.85 23.01
N PRO A 152 -37.75 -10.53 22.85
CA PRO A 152 -38.34 -9.18 22.74
C PRO A 152 -38.73 -8.50 24.07
N LYS A 153 -39.10 -9.26 25.11
CA LYS A 153 -39.25 -8.72 26.46
C LYS A 153 -37.85 -8.38 26.97
N ARG A 154 -37.55 -7.08 27.15
CA ARG A 154 -36.20 -6.57 27.48
C ARG A 154 -35.83 -6.88 28.95
N GLU A 155 -35.62 -8.16 29.21
CA GLU A 155 -35.23 -8.73 30.50
C GLU A 155 -33.70 -8.65 30.62
N ASN A 156 -33.20 -7.83 31.54
CA ASN A 156 -31.76 -7.73 31.85
C ASN A 156 -31.42 -8.75 32.96
N ILE A 157 -30.33 -9.53 32.82
CA ILE A 157 -29.95 -10.58 33.76
C ILE A 157 -28.49 -10.34 34.20
N ASP A 158 -28.33 -9.53 35.24
CA ASP A 158 -27.03 -9.14 35.81
C ASP A 158 -26.49 -10.15 36.84
N ASP A 159 -26.65 -11.45 36.54
CA ASP A 159 -26.08 -12.55 37.34
C ASP A 159 -24.99 -13.28 36.57
N LYS A 160 -23.73 -13.10 37.00
CA LYS A 160 -22.56 -13.81 36.47
C LYS A 160 -22.64 -15.33 36.63
N ASN A 161 -23.43 -15.83 37.60
CA ASN A 161 -23.61 -17.25 37.86
C ASN A 161 -24.75 -17.89 37.04
N HIS A 162 -25.50 -17.11 36.27
CA HIS A 162 -26.64 -17.58 35.49
C HIS A 162 -26.23 -18.71 34.52
N PRO A 163 -27.03 -19.78 34.37
CA PRO A 163 -26.68 -20.92 33.52
C PRO A 163 -26.29 -20.56 32.07
N LEU A 164 -26.97 -19.59 31.45
CA LEU A 164 -26.60 -19.06 30.13
C LEU A 164 -25.20 -18.42 30.09
N ALA A 165 -24.81 -17.67 31.13
CA ALA A 165 -23.51 -17.01 31.19
C ALA A 165 -22.38 -18.04 31.31
N LYS A 166 -22.59 -19.09 32.12
CA LYS A 166 -21.71 -20.26 32.23
C LYS A 166 -21.58 -21.00 30.89
N ALA A 167 -22.70 -21.32 30.25
CA ALA A 167 -22.68 -21.99 28.94
C ALA A 167 -21.94 -21.17 27.87
N PHE A 168 -22.17 -19.84 27.83
CA PHE A 168 -21.47 -18.95 26.90
C PHE A 168 -19.96 -18.86 27.20
N LYS A 169 -19.55 -18.85 28.48
CA LYS A 169 -18.14 -18.90 28.89
C LYS A 169 -17.45 -20.19 28.43
N GLU A 170 -18.10 -21.34 28.57
CA GLU A 170 -17.54 -22.62 28.09
C GLU A 170 -17.50 -22.71 26.56
N VAL A 171 -18.49 -22.15 25.85
CA VAL A 171 -18.45 -22.05 24.38
C VAL A 171 -17.25 -21.23 23.92
N LEU A 172 -16.99 -20.07 24.53
CA LEU A 172 -15.82 -19.24 24.20
C LEU A 172 -14.50 -19.99 24.47
N LYS A 173 -14.37 -20.68 25.60
CA LYS A 173 -13.20 -21.53 25.91
C LYS A 173 -13.00 -22.68 24.93
N SER A 174 -14.07 -23.23 24.35
CA SER A 174 -13.99 -24.34 23.39
C SER A 174 -13.42 -23.94 22.02
N ILE A 175 -13.44 -22.64 21.70
CA ILE A 175 -12.86 -22.11 20.45
C ILE A 175 -11.35 -21.97 20.65
N TYR A 176 -10.58 -22.59 19.76
CA TYR A 176 -9.12 -22.59 19.80
C TYR A 176 -8.54 -22.79 18.38
N PRO A 177 -7.42 -22.13 18.02
CA PRO A 177 -6.78 -21.05 18.76
C PRO A 177 -7.51 -19.72 18.54
N TRP A 178 -7.59 -18.89 19.58
CA TRP A 178 -7.88 -17.46 19.43
C TRP A 178 -6.66 -16.71 18.87
N GLU A 179 -6.88 -15.59 18.20
CA GLU A 179 -5.79 -14.68 17.83
C GLU A 179 -5.18 -14.07 19.09
N VAL A 180 -3.84 -14.11 19.19
CA VAL A 180 -3.09 -13.60 20.34
C VAL A 180 -2.07 -12.59 19.88
N LEU A 181 -2.01 -11.47 20.59
CA LEU A 181 -1.05 -10.40 20.38
C LEU A 181 -0.06 -10.42 21.54
N PHE A 182 1.23 -10.56 21.26
CA PHE A 182 2.27 -10.30 22.24
C PHE A 182 2.69 -8.84 22.06
N ILE A 183 2.29 -7.96 22.98
CA ILE A 183 2.53 -6.51 22.91
C ILE A 183 3.29 -6.07 24.16
N ASN A 184 4.40 -5.35 23.98
CA ASN A 184 5.20 -4.77 25.06
C ASN A 184 5.55 -5.77 26.20
N GLY A 185 5.88 -7.01 25.81
CA GLY A 185 6.24 -8.08 26.75
C GLY A 185 5.07 -8.81 27.40
N LYS A 186 3.82 -8.59 26.96
CA LYS A 186 2.62 -9.21 27.54
C LYS A 186 1.71 -9.81 26.45
N TYR A 187 1.17 -11.00 26.72
CA TYR A 187 0.09 -11.54 25.91
C TYR A 187 -1.22 -10.80 26.17
N THR A 188 -1.92 -10.47 25.09
CA THR A 188 -3.23 -9.81 25.07
C THR A 188 -3.99 -10.24 23.82
N ILE A 189 -5.24 -9.82 23.75
CA ILE A 189 -6.09 -9.94 22.56
C ILE A 189 -6.51 -8.52 22.11
N GLU A 190 -7.09 -8.42 20.91
CA GLU A 190 -7.51 -7.15 20.32
C GLU A 190 -8.57 -6.41 21.17
N PHE A 191 -9.59 -7.14 21.65
CA PHE A 191 -10.68 -6.62 22.49
C PHE A 191 -10.84 -7.49 23.75
N LYS A 192 -10.52 -6.94 24.93
CA LYS A 192 -10.73 -7.63 26.22
C LYS A 192 -12.19 -7.61 26.67
N ASP A 193 -12.89 -6.55 26.27
CA ASP A 193 -14.26 -6.26 26.65
C ASP A 193 -15.06 -6.01 25.37
N PHE A 194 -16.19 -6.71 25.21
CA PHE A 194 -17.03 -6.60 24.01
C PHE A 194 -18.47 -7.04 24.28
N VAL A 195 -19.38 -6.61 23.39
CA VAL A 195 -20.79 -7.00 23.41
C VAL A 195 -21.08 -7.87 22.19
N LEU A 196 -21.68 -9.05 22.42
CA LEU A 196 -22.03 -9.99 21.35
C LEU A 196 -23.46 -10.49 21.53
N THR A 197 -24.21 -10.58 20.43
CA THR A 197 -25.60 -11.05 20.43
C THR A 197 -25.73 -12.36 19.64
N ILE A 198 -26.42 -13.34 20.19
CA ILE A 198 -26.72 -14.62 19.53
C ILE A 198 -28.22 -14.91 19.52
N TRP A 199 -28.66 -15.69 18.53
CA TRP A 199 -29.97 -16.34 18.49
C TRP A 199 -29.88 -17.60 17.61
N GLU A 200 -30.63 -18.64 17.97
CA GLU A 200 -30.60 -19.97 17.33
C GLU A 200 -30.76 -19.86 15.81
N ASP A 201 -31.71 -19.02 15.38
CA ASP A 201 -32.07 -18.88 13.97
C ASP A 201 -31.12 -17.94 13.18
N LYS A 202 -30.06 -17.40 13.78
CA LYS A 202 -29.07 -16.56 13.04
C LYS A 202 -28.37 -17.36 11.95
N LEU A 203 -28.13 -18.65 12.22
CA LEU A 203 -27.52 -19.58 11.27
C LEU A 203 -28.56 -20.41 10.51
N LYS A 204 -29.84 -20.34 10.86
CA LYS A 204 -30.93 -20.93 10.07
C LYS A 204 -31.28 -20.08 8.83
N PHE A 205 -30.25 -19.55 8.17
CA PHE A 205 -30.29 -19.07 6.79
C PHE A 205 -28.90 -19.15 6.12
N THR A 206 -28.38 -20.38 5.98
CA THR A 206 -27.50 -20.77 4.85
C THR A 206 -27.71 -22.23 4.38
N GLN A 207 -28.82 -22.86 4.79
CA GLN A 207 -29.41 -24.04 4.14
C GLN A 207 -30.92 -23.87 3.90
N ALA A 208 -31.35 -22.64 3.61
CA ALA A 208 -32.31 -22.54 2.51
C ALA A 208 -31.58 -23.04 1.26
N ASN A 209 -32.26 -23.76 0.38
CA ASN A 209 -31.84 -23.82 -1.00
C ASN A 209 -31.95 -22.40 -1.55
N ASP A 210 -30.87 -21.63 -1.43
CA ASP A 210 -30.76 -20.33 -2.04
C ASP A 210 -30.57 -20.58 -3.53
N THR A 211 -31.69 -20.81 -4.22
CA THR A 211 -31.80 -20.83 -5.67
C THR A 211 -31.65 -19.43 -6.26
N THR A 212 -31.39 -18.41 -5.43
CA THR A 212 -30.95 -17.09 -5.89
C THR A 212 -29.57 -17.25 -6.50
N GLU A 213 -29.57 -17.31 -7.82
CA GLU A 213 -28.36 -17.35 -8.62
C GLU A 213 -27.80 -15.94 -8.76
N TYR A 214 -26.59 -15.75 -8.25
CA TYR A 214 -25.87 -14.50 -8.34
C TYR A 214 -25.11 -14.42 -9.67
N THR A 215 -25.00 -13.20 -10.19
CA THR A 215 -24.12 -12.88 -11.31
C THR A 215 -22.93 -12.09 -10.79
N LEU A 216 -21.71 -12.57 -11.03
CA LEU A 216 -20.50 -11.78 -10.89
C LEU A 216 -20.18 -11.11 -12.22
N ILE A 217 -20.10 -9.78 -12.22
CA ILE A 217 -19.58 -9.00 -13.34
C ILE A 217 -18.21 -8.47 -12.94
N GLY A 218 -17.23 -8.57 -13.86
CA GLY A 218 -15.92 -7.99 -13.64
C GLY A 218 -15.25 -7.53 -14.92
N LYS A 219 -14.15 -6.80 -14.78
CA LYS A 219 -13.28 -6.35 -15.87
C LYS A 219 -11.84 -6.77 -15.61
N VAL A 220 -11.22 -7.36 -16.63
CA VAL A 220 -9.80 -7.72 -16.62
C VAL A 220 -9.02 -6.67 -17.40
N TYR A 221 -8.02 -6.11 -16.74
CA TYR A 221 -7.04 -5.21 -17.32
C TYR A 221 -5.68 -5.91 -17.41
N GLY A 222 -4.90 -5.55 -18.41
CA GLY A 222 -3.51 -5.96 -18.57
C GLY A 222 -2.62 -4.75 -18.54
N GLU A 223 -1.45 -4.89 -17.95
CA GLU A 223 -0.38 -3.91 -18.10
C GLU A 223 0.17 -3.96 -19.53
N GLU A 224 0.41 -2.79 -20.11
CA GLU A 224 1.11 -2.63 -21.38
C GLU A 224 2.02 -1.41 -21.33
N VAL A 225 3.16 -1.46 -22.01
CA VAL A 225 4.03 -0.28 -22.16
C VAL A 225 3.49 0.57 -23.31
N ARG A 226 3.17 1.84 -23.02
CA ARG A 226 2.77 2.81 -24.04
C ARG A 226 3.90 3.03 -25.03
N GLN A 227 3.57 2.91 -26.31
CA GLN A 227 4.48 3.16 -27.45
C GLN A 227 4.42 4.60 -27.97
N ILE A 228 3.73 5.47 -27.24
CA ILE A 228 3.57 6.90 -27.52
C ILE A 228 3.89 7.65 -26.23
N LEU A 229 4.47 8.84 -26.34
CA LEU A 229 4.71 9.71 -25.19
C LEU A 229 3.41 9.97 -24.39
N PRO A 230 3.38 9.77 -23.05
CA PRO A 230 4.45 9.23 -22.21
C PRO A 230 4.65 7.72 -22.38
N TYR A 231 5.90 7.32 -22.56
CA TYR A 231 6.31 5.91 -22.49
C TYR A 231 6.23 5.46 -21.03
N ASP A 232 5.18 4.74 -20.67
CA ASP A 232 4.96 4.24 -19.30
C ASP A 232 4.09 2.98 -19.30
N VAL A 233 3.92 2.37 -18.13
CA VAL A 233 3.02 1.21 -17.97
C VAL A 233 1.58 1.69 -17.78
N ALA A 234 0.75 1.48 -18.80
CA ALA A 234 -0.69 1.74 -18.78
C ALA A 234 -1.48 0.45 -18.54
N LYS A 235 -2.76 0.61 -18.17
CA LYS A 235 -3.72 -0.50 -18.04
C LYS A 235 -4.72 -0.47 -19.18
N ARG A 236 -4.69 -1.45 -20.07
CA ARG A 236 -5.72 -1.65 -21.10
C ARG A 236 -6.72 -2.73 -20.68
N PRO A 237 -8.01 -2.64 -21.07
CA PRO A 237 -8.90 -3.79 -21.00
C PRO A 237 -8.37 -4.91 -21.89
N LEU A 238 -8.38 -6.15 -21.40
CA LEU A 238 -7.95 -7.31 -22.19
C LEU A 238 -9.16 -8.04 -22.75
N ILE A 239 -9.28 -8.11 -24.08
CA ILE A 239 -10.17 -9.06 -24.76
C ILE A 239 -9.64 -10.49 -24.60
N ALA A 240 -10.53 -11.48 -24.47
CA ALA A 240 -10.20 -12.90 -24.39
C ALA A 240 -9.18 -13.29 -23.29
N SER A 241 -9.20 -12.60 -22.14
CA SER A 241 -8.59 -13.12 -20.91
C SER A 241 -9.39 -14.33 -20.44
N TYR A 242 -8.69 -15.41 -20.12
CA TYR A 242 -9.28 -16.65 -19.64
C TYR A 242 -9.42 -16.61 -18.12
N LEU A 243 -10.63 -16.86 -17.62
CA LEU A 243 -10.90 -16.96 -16.19
C LEU A 243 -11.29 -18.38 -15.83
N THR A 244 -10.72 -18.89 -14.74
CA THR A 244 -11.08 -20.18 -14.12
C THR A 244 -11.46 -19.98 -12.66
N MET A 245 -12.22 -20.93 -12.11
CA MET A 245 -12.75 -20.86 -10.76
C MET A 245 -12.72 -22.25 -10.10
N ASP A 246 -12.17 -22.38 -8.90
CA ASP A 246 -11.83 -23.67 -8.29
C ASP A 246 -13.02 -24.63 -8.12
N GLU A 247 -14.22 -24.12 -7.82
CA GLU A 247 -15.44 -24.95 -7.71
C GLU A 247 -15.94 -25.46 -9.08
N LYS A 248 -15.41 -24.95 -10.19
CA LYS A 248 -15.80 -25.31 -11.56
C LYS A 248 -14.55 -25.46 -12.46
N PRO A 249 -13.62 -26.39 -12.18
CA PRO A 249 -12.30 -26.44 -12.83
C PRO A 249 -12.35 -26.77 -14.33
N PHE A 250 -13.48 -27.28 -14.83
CA PHE A 250 -13.73 -27.57 -16.24
C PHE A 250 -14.57 -26.49 -16.95
N GLN A 251 -14.95 -25.41 -16.26
CA GLN A 251 -15.65 -24.27 -16.83
C GLN A 251 -14.73 -23.05 -16.79
N GLY A 252 -14.53 -22.43 -17.94
CA GLY A 252 -13.81 -21.16 -18.05
C GLY A 252 -14.66 -20.09 -18.72
N TRP A 253 -14.32 -18.83 -18.47
CA TRP A 253 -14.95 -17.66 -19.06
C TRP A 253 -13.93 -16.85 -19.84
N LEU A 254 -14.38 -16.13 -20.87
CA LEU A 254 -13.57 -15.19 -21.62
C LEU A 254 -14.12 -13.78 -21.45
N THR A 255 -13.22 -12.79 -21.42
CA THR A 255 -13.62 -11.38 -21.49
C THR A 255 -14.01 -10.95 -22.91
N ASP A 256 -15.00 -10.06 -22.98
CA ASP A 256 -15.41 -9.38 -24.20
C ASP A 256 -14.40 -8.31 -24.68
N SER A 257 -14.73 -7.63 -25.78
CA SER A 257 -13.90 -6.55 -26.36
C SER A 257 -13.68 -5.33 -25.46
N THR A 258 -14.45 -5.19 -24.37
CA THR A 258 -14.32 -4.14 -23.36
C THR A 258 -13.60 -4.62 -22.09
N GLY A 259 -13.03 -5.83 -22.14
CA GLY A 259 -12.40 -6.52 -21.02
C GLY A 259 -13.39 -7.05 -19.98
N THR A 260 -14.69 -7.07 -20.26
CA THR A 260 -15.73 -7.47 -19.29
C THR A 260 -15.97 -8.97 -19.33
N PHE A 261 -16.09 -9.61 -18.17
CA PHE A 261 -16.59 -10.98 -18.04
C PHE A 261 -17.85 -11.00 -17.17
N LYS A 262 -18.66 -12.05 -17.37
CA LYS A 262 -19.88 -12.33 -16.62
C LYS A 262 -19.88 -13.80 -16.21
N ILE A 263 -20.02 -14.08 -14.93
CA ILE A 263 -20.21 -15.43 -14.39
C ILE A 263 -21.58 -15.49 -13.76
N GLU A 264 -22.49 -16.23 -14.40
CA GLU A 264 -23.87 -16.44 -13.96
C GLU A 264 -23.99 -17.75 -13.16
N HIS A 265 -25.14 -17.95 -12.52
CA HIS A 265 -25.43 -19.18 -11.78
C HIS A 265 -24.40 -19.49 -10.68
N LEU A 266 -23.92 -18.43 -10.01
CA LEU A 266 -23.11 -18.54 -8.80
C LEU A 266 -24.03 -18.69 -7.58
N LYS A 267 -23.64 -19.55 -6.65
CA LYS A 267 -24.29 -19.66 -5.35
C LYS A 267 -23.61 -18.71 -4.37
N ARG A 268 -24.27 -18.45 -3.24
CA ARG A 268 -23.64 -17.75 -2.12
C ARG A 268 -22.45 -18.56 -1.60
N GLY A 269 -21.26 -17.97 -1.57
CA GLY A 269 -20.02 -18.71 -1.27
C GLY A 269 -18.76 -17.88 -1.36
N LYS A 270 -17.60 -18.55 -1.23
CA LYS A 270 -16.28 -17.98 -1.49
C LYS A 270 -15.63 -18.77 -2.62
N TYR A 271 -15.15 -18.05 -3.63
CA TYR A 271 -14.62 -18.62 -4.86
C TYR A 271 -13.21 -18.09 -5.09
N GLN A 272 -12.26 -18.99 -5.31
CA GLN A 272 -10.98 -18.59 -5.89
C GLN A 272 -11.19 -18.37 -7.40
N LEU A 273 -10.74 -17.23 -7.91
CA LEU A 273 -10.89 -16.81 -9.30
C LEU A 273 -9.50 -16.45 -9.85
N VAL A 274 -9.05 -17.20 -10.84
CA VAL A 274 -7.78 -16.96 -11.53
C VAL A 274 -8.06 -16.37 -12.91
N ALA A 275 -7.49 -15.22 -13.22
CA ALA A 275 -7.52 -14.60 -14.54
C ALA A 275 -6.15 -14.68 -15.21
N GLN A 276 -6.12 -15.13 -16.47
CA GLN A 276 -4.90 -15.43 -17.23
C GLN A 276 -4.99 -14.81 -18.63
N PHE A 277 -3.83 -14.38 -19.16
CA PHE A 277 -3.69 -13.91 -20.53
C PHE A 277 -2.27 -14.20 -21.01
N VAL A 278 -2.11 -14.53 -22.30
CA VAL A 278 -0.81 -14.93 -22.86
C VAL A 278 0.18 -13.75 -22.80
N GLY A 279 1.33 -13.97 -22.17
CA GLY A 279 2.38 -12.95 -21.99
C GLY A 279 2.18 -12.00 -20.81
N LEU A 280 1.20 -12.25 -19.93
CA LEU A 280 0.99 -11.49 -18.69
C LEU A 280 0.89 -12.44 -17.49
N ASN A 281 1.24 -11.94 -16.31
CA ASN A 281 1.20 -12.71 -15.07
C ASN A 281 -0.26 -12.93 -14.67
N SER A 282 -0.60 -14.16 -14.25
CA SER A 282 -1.94 -14.49 -13.80
C SER A 282 -2.31 -13.72 -12.52
N CYS A 283 -3.54 -13.21 -12.46
CA CYS A 283 -4.10 -12.60 -11.27
C CYS A 283 -4.96 -13.64 -10.56
N ASP A 284 -4.57 -14.04 -9.35
CA ASP A 284 -5.31 -14.96 -8.49
C ASP A 284 -5.97 -14.19 -7.33
N THR A 285 -7.26 -14.43 -7.07
CA THR A 285 -8.02 -13.66 -6.07
C THR A 285 -9.20 -14.43 -5.47
N LEU A 286 -9.51 -14.13 -4.20
CA LEU A 286 -10.64 -14.72 -3.47
C LEU A 286 -11.86 -13.79 -3.52
N VAL A 287 -12.93 -14.22 -4.18
CA VAL A 287 -14.19 -13.48 -4.33
C VAL A 287 -15.24 -14.05 -3.38
N THR A 288 -15.94 -13.19 -2.62
CA THR A 288 -17.11 -13.60 -1.81
C THR A 288 -18.40 -13.18 -2.52
N ILE A 289 -19.36 -14.10 -2.62
CA ILE A 289 -20.67 -13.91 -3.25
C ILE A 289 -21.77 -13.88 -2.16
N PRO A 290 -22.72 -12.93 -2.17
CA PRO A 290 -22.84 -11.80 -3.10
C PRO A 290 -21.66 -10.83 -3.00
N PHE A 291 -21.16 -10.39 -4.16
CA PHE A 291 -20.06 -9.44 -4.24
C PHE A 291 -20.55 -8.03 -3.90
N GLN A 292 -19.80 -7.29 -3.08
CA GLN A 292 -20.24 -6.03 -2.49
C GLN A 292 -20.15 -4.81 -3.41
N CYS A 293 -19.62 -4.98 -4.63
CA CYS A 293 -19.44 -3.89 -5.60
C CYS A 293 -20.00 -4.30 -6.97
N ASP A 294 -20.43 -3.33 -7.77
CA ASP A 294 -21.10 -3.59 -9.06
C ASP A 294 -20.18 -4.23 -10.12
N THR A 295 -18.86 -4.15 -9.96
CA THR A 295 -17.88 -4.70 -10.92
C THR A 295 -16.55 -5.02 -10.24
N LEU A 296 -16.15 -6.29 -10.27
CA LEU A 296 -14.80 -6.72 -9.86
C LEU A 296 -13.76 -6.19 -10.86
N ARG A 297 -12.58 -5.75 -10.40
CA ARG A 297 -11.49 -5.29 -11.28
C ARG A 297 -10.23 -6.10 -11.02
N LEU A 298 -9.75 -6.78 -12.06
CA LEU A 298 -8.51 -7.57 -12.04
C LEU A 298 -7.45 -6.85 -12.88
N THR A 299 -6.18 -6.92 -12.48
CA THR A 299 -5.04 -6.45 -13.30
C THR A 299 -4.04 -7.59 -13.40
N LEU A 300 -3.69 -7.97 -14.63
CA LEU A 300 -2.61 -8.91 -14.93
C LEU A 300 -1.35 -8.09 -15.23
N PRO A 301 -0.31 -8.14 -14.37
CA PRO A 301 0.91 -7.37 -14.58
C PRO A 301 1.78 -7.97 -15.70
N LEU A 302 2.76 -7.19 -16.16
CA LEU A 302 3.80 -7.72 -17.05
C LEU A 302 4.58 -8.87 -16.38
N TRP A 303 5.25 -9.71 -17.17
CA TRP A 303 6.18 -10.73 -16.68
C TRP A 303 7.51 -10.12 -16.22
N TYR A 304 7.48 -9.25 -15.19
CA TYR A 304 8.66 -8.55 -14.67
C TYR A 304 9.82 -9.50 -14.35
N GLU A 305 9.57 -10.63 -13.68
CA GLU A 305 10.60 -11.63 -13.37
C GLU A 305 11.29 -12.20 -14.63
N TYR A 306 10.53 -12.41 -15.71
CA TYR A 306 11.09 -12.86 -16.99
C TYR A 306 11.91 -11.73 -17.63
N ILE A 307 11.35 -10.52 -17.69
CA ILE A 307 11.98 -9.34 -18.29
C ILE A 307 13.32 -9.05 -17.59
N GLU A 308 13.34 -9.01 -16.25
CA GLU A 308 14.56 -8.77 -15.48
C GLU A 308 15.60 -9.89 -15.69
N LYS A 309 15.15 -11.15 -15.73
CA LYS A 309 16.05 -12.29 -15.83
C LYS A 309 16.67 -12.47 -17.22
N TYR A 310 15.93 -12.17 -18.29
CA TYR A 310 16.31 -12.53 -19.66
C TYR A 310 16.52 -11.34 -20.61
N ASP A 311 15.78 -10.25 -20.45
CA ASP A 311 15.76 -9.16 -21.44
C ASP A 311 16.50 -7.90 -20.96
N CYS A 312 16.31 -7.52 -19.69
CA CYS A 312 16.73 -6.24 -19.15
C CYS A 312 16.75 -6.17 -17.61
N SER A 313 17.92 -6.36 -17.00
CA SER A 313 18.20 -5.98 -15.60
C SER A 313 19.62 -5.42 -15.40
N PRO A 314 19.88 -4.69 -14.30
CA PRO A 314 21.22 -4.29 -13.90
C PRO A 314 22.21 -5.47 -13.80
N THR A 315 21.75 -6.65 -13.37
CA THR A 315 22.61 -7.84 -13.26
C THR A 315 23.03 -8.36 -14.63
N LEU A 316 22.10 -8.44 -15.58
CA LEU A 316 22.42 -8.80 -16.97
C LEU A 316 23.37 -7.77 -17.62
N SER A 317 23.19 -6.48 -17.33
CA SER A 317 24.08 -5.41 -17.80
C SER A 317 25.52 -5.59 -17.30
N ARG A 318 25.70 -5.86 -16.00
CA ARG A 318 27.01 -6.20 -15.42
C ARG A 318 27.65 -7.43 -16.05
N GLU A 319 26.89 -8.50 -16.26
CA GLU A 319 27.40 -9.71 -16.91
C GLU A 319 27.96 -9.44 -18.32
N TYR A 320 27.32 -8.56 -19.10
CA TYR A 320 27.84 -8.13 -20.39
C TYR A 320 29.09 -7.24 -20.28
N ILE A 321 29.15 -6.37 -19.27
CA ILE A 321 30.35 -5.55 -18.97
C ILE A 321 31.54 -6.46 -18.62
N ASP A 322 31.34 -7.45 -17.74
CA ASP A 322 32.38 -8.40 -17.32
C ASP A 322 32.86 -9.29 -18.48
N LYS A 323 31.97 -9.63 -19.42
CA LYS A 323 32.31 -10.30 -20.69
C LYS A 323 33.00 -9.39 -21.71
N GLY A 324 33.35 -8.14 -21.35
CA GLY A 324 34.00 -7.18 -22.24
C GLY A 324 33.10 -6.65 -23.36
N LYS A 325 31.78 -6.77 -23.22
CA LYS A 325 30.76 -6.36 -24.20
C LYS A 325 29.71 -5.40 -23.59
N PRO A 326 30.14 -4.28 -22.96
CA PRO A 326 29.21 -3.26 -22.47
C PRO A 326 28.32 -2.78 -23.63
N ASN A 327 27.02 -2.69 -23.41
CA ASN A 327 26.08 -2.37 -24.47
C ASN A 327 24.91 -1.54 -23.94
N LEU A 328 24.45 -0.57 -24.72
CA LEU A 328 23.32 0.29 -24.35
C LEU A 328 22.01 -0.20 -24.97
N LYS A 329 20.90 0.12 -24.30
CA LYS A 329 19.54 0.05 -24.82
C LYS A 329 19.15 1.43 -25.34
N LEU A 330 18.55 1.50 -26.54
CA LEU A 330 18.17 2.77 -27.15
C LEU A 330 16.96 2.69 -28.10
N ILE A 331 16.42 3.85 -28.42
CA ILE A 331 15.49 4.08 -29.52
C ILE A 331 16.25 4.68 -30.71
N ILE A 332 15.94 4.23 -31.92
CA ILE A 332 16.54 4.74 -33.17
C ILE A 332 15.43 5.34 -34.03
N PRO A 333 15.49 6.62 -34.42
CA PRO A 333 14.55 7.19 -35.38
C PRO A 333 14.67 6.51 -36.75
N ILE A 334 13.53 6.30 -37.40
CA ILE A 334 13.44 5.65 -38.71
C ILE A 334 14.30 6.40 -39.74
N GLY A 335 15.10 5.67 -40.52
CA GLY A 335 16.06 6.25 -41.47
C GLY A 335 17.33 6.83 -40.83
N LYS A 336 17.53 6.71 -39.51
CA LYS A 336 18.78 7.06 -38.81
C LYS A 336 19.62 5.84 -38.43
N GLU A 337 19.18 4.63 -38.74
CA GLU A 337 19.84 3.37 -38.38
C GLU A 337 21.31 3.36 -38.80
N GLU A 338 21.61 3.81 -40.02
CA GLU A 338 22.99 3.82 -40.54
C GLU A 338 23.87 4.88 -39.86
N VAL A 339 23.30 6.01 -39.47
CA VAL A 339 23.98 7.10 -38.74
C VAL A 339 24.32 6.64 -37.32
N ILE A 340 23.35 6.03 -36.64
CA ILE A 340 23.54 5.47 -35.30
C ILE A 340 24.52 4.30 -35.35
N ARG A 341 24.38 3.35 -36.28
CA ARG A 341 25.25 2.17 -36.43
C ARG A 341 26.72 2.56 -36.67
N LYS A 342 26.98 3.64 -37.39
CA LYS A 342 28.33 4.15 -37.68
C LYS A 342 28.83 5.22 -36.69
N HIS A 343 28.09 5.52 -35.62
CA HIS A 343 28.45 6.60 -34.70
C HIS A 343 29.85 6.37 -34.08
N PRO A 344 30.77 7.35 -34.11
CA PRO A 344 32.15 7.17 -33.63
C PRO A 344 32.25 6.72 -32.17
N PHE A 345 31.26 7.08 -31.35
CA PHE A 345 31.11 6.70 -29.94
C PHE A 345 31.37 5.20 -29.68
N TRP A 346 30.75 4.30 -30.46
CA TRP A 346 30.84 2.85 -30.24
C TRP A 346 32.29 2.36 -30.30
N LYS A 347 33.03 2.80 -31.33
CA LYS A 347 34.44 2.46 -31.51
C LYS A 347 35.35 3.15 -30.49
N LYS A 348 35.07 4.42 -30.15
CA LYS A 348 35.87 5.21 -29.20
C LYS A 348 35.83 4.64 -27.78
N TYR A 349 34.65 4.24 -27.31
CA TYR A 349 34.44 3.79 -25.93
C TYR A 349 34.37 2.25 -25.77
N GLY A 350 34.38 1.50 -26.88
CA GLY A 350 34.29 0.04 -26.86
C GLY A 350 32.93 -0.46 -26.37
N VAL A 351 31.86 0.24 -26.73
CA VAL A 351 30.47 -0.03 -26.35
C VAL A 351 29.67 -0.37 -27.61
N THR A 352 28.66 -1.22 -27.48
CA THR A 352 27.73 -1.57 -28.56
C THR A 352 26.26 -1.34 -28.12
N TYR A 353 25.29 -1.90 -28.83
CA TYR A 353 23.89 -1.96 -28.40
C TYR A 353 23.28 -3.32 -28.76
N ILE A 354 22.49 -3.90 -27.85
CA ILE A 354 21.82 -5.20 -28.07
C ILE A 354 20.36 -5.03 -28.48
N SER A 355 19.75 -3.88 -28.22
CA SER A 355 18.33 -3.63 -28.55
C SER A 355 18.14 -2.19 -29.01
N SER A 356 17.58 -2.05 -30.21
CA SER A 356 17.23 -0.76 -30.83
C SER A 356 15.77 -0.79 -31.25
N PHE A 357 14.96 0.13 -30.72
CA PHE A 357 13.54 0.20 -31.05
C PHE A 357 13.30 1.31 -32.09
N PRO A 358 12.72 1.01 -33.27
CA PRO A 358 12.45 2.01 -34.30
C PRO A 358 11.38 3.02 -33.86
N LEU A 359 11.67 4.32 -33.98
CA LEU A 359 10.74 5.42 -33.76
C LEU A 359 10.32 6.03 -35.11
N LYS A 360 9.02 6.04 -35.38
CA LYS A 360 8.43 6.64 -36.59
C LYS A 360 8.43 8.17 -36.52
N GLU A 361 8.24 8.79 -37.68
CA GLU A 361 8.09 10.25 -37.81
C GLU A 361 6.89 10.81 -37.02
N ASP A 362 5.85 10.01 -36.75
CA ASP A 362 4.70 10.39 -35.92
C ASP A 362 4.97 10.29 -34.40
N GLY A 363 6.23 10.06 -34.00
CA GLY A 363 6.66 9.96 -32.60
C GLY A 363 6.24 8.65 -31.91
N LYS A 364 5.78 7.65 -32.66
CA LYS A 364 5.38 6.34 -32.13
C LYS A 364 6.40 5.27 -32.48
N LEU A 365 6.54 4.27 -31.62
CA LEU A 365 7.40 3.13 -31.93
C LEU A 365 6.81 2.26 -33.05
N ALA A 366 7.66 1.70 -33.90
CA ALA A 366 7.23 0.79 -34.97
C ALA A 366 7.12 -0.67 -34.51
N CYS A 367 7.64 -1.01 -33.33
CA CYS A 367 7.44 -2.29 -32.67
C CYS A 367 7.08 -2.10 -31.19
N HIS A 368 6.47 -3.12 -30.60
CA HIS A 368 6.10 -3.11 -29.18
C HIS A 368 7.34 -3.13 -28.28
N LEU A 369 7.46 -2.15 -27.38
CA LEU A 369 8.25 -2.32 -26.17
C LEU A 369 7.50 -3.28 -25.25
N SER A 370 8.06 -4.46 -25.00
CA SER A 370 7.59 -5.36 -23.93
C SER A 370 8.27 -5.08 -22.59
N ILE A 371 9.15 -4.06 -22.54
CA ILE A 371 10.05 -3.75 -21.43
C ILE A 371 9.78 -2.29 -21.00
N PRO A 372 9.42 -2.05 -19.72
CA PRO A 372 9.32 -0.70 -19.17
C PRO A 372 10.63 0.11 -19.27
N ASN A 373 10.50 1.42 -19.48
CA ASN A 373 11.65 2.32 -19.64
C ASN A 373 12.48 2.45 -18.35
N HIS A 374 11.89 2.28 -17.16
CA HIS A 374 12.66 2.27 -15.91
C HIS A 374 13.64 1.08 -15.84
N LEU A 375 13.26 -0.10 -16.35
CA LEU A 375 14.18 -1.25 -16.44
C LEU A 375 15.28 -0.99 -17.48
N LEU A 376 14.92 -0.42 -18.66
CA LEU A 376 15.89 -0.03 -19.70
C LEU A 376 16.88 1.03 -19.21
N THR A 377 16.42 1.95 -18.36
CA THR A 377 17.23 2.98 -17.69
C THR A 377 18.16 2.34 -16.66
N ALA A 378 17.63 1.53 -15.73
CA ALA A 378 18.43 0.85 -14.71
C ALA A 378 19.49 -0.10 -15.31
N TYR A 379 19.19 -0.73 -16.45
CA TYR A 379 20.16 -1.49 -17.24
C TYR A 379 21.29 -0.61 -17.77
N ASN A 380 20.95 0.53 -18.36
CA ASN A 380 21.91 1.48 -18.92
C ASN A 380 22.77 2.16 -17.83
N GLU A 381 22.24 2.39 -16.63
CA GLU A 381 22.99 2.99 -15.52
C GLU A 381 24.25 2.21 -15.15
N GLU A 382 24.23 0.87 -15.20
CA GLU A 382 25.43 0.06 -14.95
C GLU A 382 26.51 0.32 -16.01
N VAL A 383 26.10 0.50 -17.26
CA VAL A 383 27.00 0.87 -18.38
C VAL A 383 27.53 2.28 -18.20
N PHE A 384 26.69 3.21 -17.72
CA PHE A 384 27.10 4.58 -17.41
C PHE A 384 28.15 4.60 -16.29
N ARG A 385 27.95 3.83 -15.21
CA ARG A 385 28.92 3.70 -14.12
C ARG A 385 30.24 3.05 -14.60
N TYR A 386 30.17 2.05 -15.49
CA TYR A 386 31.36 1.48 -16.13
C TYR A 386 32.11 2.51 -16.98
N LEU A 387 31.40 3.28 -17.81
CA LEU A 387 31.99 4.32 -18.65
C LEU A 387 32.61 5.44 -17.82
N ASP A 388 31.92 5.90 -16.78
CA ASP A 388 32.42 6.92 -15.85
C ASP A 388 33.72 6.49 -15.17
N LYS A 389 33.75 5.26 -14.66
CA LYS A 389 34.94 4.69 -14.01
C LYS A 389 36.13 4.55 -14.96
N LYS A 390 35.88 4.36 -16.26
CA LYS A 390 36.93 4.07 -17.25
C LYS A 390 37.38 5.29 -18.06
N PHE A 391 36.50 6.27 -18.27
CA PHE A 391 36.72 7.39 -19.20
C PHE A 391 36.33 8.77 -18.64
N GLY A 392 35.91 8.86 -17.36
CA GLY A 392 35.32 10.08 -16.80
C GLY A 392 33.90 10.33 -17.35
N GLN A 393 33.32 11.51 -17.12
CA GLN A 393 31.91 11.76 -17.49
C GLN A 393 31.71 12.37 -18.89
N GLU A 394 32.77 12.80 -19.56
CA GLU A 394 32.72 13.55 -20.82
C GLU A 394 32.09 12.78 -21.99
N TRP A 395 32.12 11.44 -21.96
CA TRP A 395 31.49 10.58 -22.99
C TRP A 395 30.00 10.87 -23.18
N ARG A 396 29.30 11.40 -22.16
CA ARG A 396 27.88 11.80 -22.26
C ARG A 396 27.62 12.88 -23.30
N LYS A 397 28.61 13.71 -23.62
CA LYS A 397 28.51 14.75 -24.67
C LYS A 397 28.69 14.18 -26.08
N GLU A 398 29.18 12.93 -26.18
CA GLU A 398 29.51 12.25 -27.44
C GLU A 398 28.58 11.05 -27.72
N VAL A 399 27.64 10.76 -26.83
CA VAL A 399 26.69 9.67 -26.99
C VAL A 399 25.67 9.99 -28.10
N PRO A 400 25.28 9.03 -28.96
CA PRO A 400 24.17 9.25 -29.89
C PRO A 400 22.85 9.50 -29.14
N PRO A 401 21.86 10.17 -29.77
CA PRO A 401 20.54 10.39 -29.17
C PRO A 401 19.76 9.08 -28.95
N GLY A 402 18.68 9.14 -28.16
CA GLY A 402 17.78 8.01 -27.95
C GLY A 402 18.20 6.99 -26.89
N ILE A 403 19.22 7.27 -26.06
CA ILE A 403 19.63 6.38 -24.95
C ILE A 403 18.69 6.57 -23.75
N PHE A 404 18.07 5.48 -23.27
CA PHE A 404 17.29 5.49 -22.02
C PHE A 404 18.16 5.92 -20.83
N GLY A 405 17.69 6.89 -20.04
CA GLY A 405 18.42 7.46 -18.90
C GLY A 405 19.33 8.66 -19.23
N LEU A 406 19.50 9.03 -20.50
CA LEU A 406 20.19 10.27 -20.91
C LEU A 406 19.29 11.16 -21.78
N ASP A 407 18.50 10.54 -22.66
CA ASP A 407 17.50 11.25 -23.45
C ASP A 407 16.26 11.53 -22.59
N GLN A 408 16.11 12.78 -22.15
CA GLN A 408 14.99 13.20 -21.29
C GLN A 408 13.62 12.98 -21.94
N SER A 409 13.53 12.88 -23.28
CA SER A 409 12.29 12.55 -23.97
C SER A 409 11.89 11.08 -23.85
N LEU A 410 12.81 10.21 -23.42
CA LEU A 410 12.57 8.78 -23.19
C LEU A 410 12.39 8.43 -21.71
N ASN A 411 12.52 9.42 -20.82
CA ASN A 411 12.23 9.21 -19.41
C ASN A 411 10.81 8.67 -19.27
N GLU A 412 10.68 7.61 -18.47
CA GLU A 412 9.38 7.16 -18.02
C GLU A 412 8.77 8.33 -17.25
N LEU A 413 7.80 9.00 -17.87
CA LEU A 413 6.74 9.64 -17.11
C LEU A 413 6.06 8.46 -16.41
N HIS A 414 6.56 8.05 -15.23
CA HIS A 414 5.79 7.21 -14.31
C HIS A 414 4.37 7.77 -14.25
N ASP A 415 3.38 6.99 -13.84
CA ASP A 415 2.04 7.56 -13.71
C ASP A 415 1.99 8.58 -12.56
N TYR A 416 2.41 9.80 -12.90
CA TYR A 416 2.19 11.02 -12.20
C TYR A 416 0.72 11.41 -12.36
N ASN A 417 -0.16 10.71 -13.09
CA ASN A 417 -1.59 10.79 -12.78
C ASN A 417 -1.92 10.02 -11.49
N TRP A 418 -1.20 8.96 -11.08
CA TRP A 418 -1.25 8.40 -9.71
C TRP A 418 -0.54 9.32 -8.72
N LEU A 419 0.69 9.77 -9.01
CA LEU A 419 1.45 10.55 -8.03
C LEU A 419 0.93 11.99 -7.94
N ILE A 420 0.43 12.62 -9.01
CA ILE A 420 -0.29 13.91 -8.98
C ILE A 420 -1.75 13.72 -8.58
N LYS A 421 -2.42 12.56 -8.69
CA LYS A 421 -3.69 12.35 -7.93
C LYS A 421 -3.42 12.15 -6.43
N THR A 422 -2.28 11.58 -6.06
CA THR A 422 -1.89 11.39 -4.66
C THR A 422 -1.33 12.67 -4.05
N LEU A 423 -0.59 13.48 -4.83
CA LEU A 423 -0.06 14.80 -4.48
C LEU A 423 -1.03 15.95 -4.78
N SER A 424 -2.10 15.80 -5.56
CA SER A 424 -3.25 16.74 -5.52
C SER A 424 -4.26 16.35 -4.45
N ARG A 425 -4.19 15.12 -3.92
CA ARG A 425 -4.81 14.72 -2.65
C ARG A 425 -3.93 14.99 -1.41
N LYS A 426 -2.64 15.35 -1.57
CA LYS A 426 -1.70 15.60 -0.44
C LYS A 426 -0.85 16.89 -0.52
N CYS A 427 -0.90 17.65 -1.60
CA CYS A 427 -0.50 19.05 -1.66
C CYS A 427 -1.70 19.89 -2.07
N LYS A 428 -1.86 21.05 -1.44
CA LYS A 428 -2.93 21.99 -1.74
C LYS A 428 -2.65 22.70 -3.08
N TYR A 429 -3.37 22.23 -4.10
CA TYR A 429 -3.79 22.90 -5.36
C TYR A 429 -3.15 22.49 -6.71
N PRO A 430 -3.92 22.49 -7.82
CA PRO A 430 -3.54 21.89 -9.11
C PRO A 430 -3.03 22.88 -10.16
N VAL A 431 -2.52 22.36 -11.28
CA VAL A 431 -2.22 23.08 -12.53
C VAL A 431 -2.93 22.36 -13.68
N ALA A 432 -3.67 23.00 -14.62
CA ALA A 432 -4.33 24.32 -14.65
C ALA A 432 -5.28 24.37 -15.88
N GLN A 433 -6.21 25.32 -15.93
CA GLN A 433 -6.45 26.13 -17.15
C GLN A 433 -7.25 27.42 -16.83
N GLN A 434 -6.80 28.53 -17.45
CA GLN A 434 -7.36 29.90 -17.61
C GLN A 434 -8.83 30.16 -17.20
N LYS A 435 -9.27 31.29 -16.63
CA LYS A 435 -8.80 32.71 -16.46
C LYS A 435 -9.54 33.29 -15.21
N ARG A 436 -9.23 34.45 -14.60
CA ARG A 436 -8.65 35.71 -15.12
C ARG A 436 -7.92 36.52 -14.02
N ASN A 437 -6.70 36.96 -14.37
CA ASN A 437 -5.98 38.16 -13.91
C ASN A 437 -5.15 38.20 -12.58
N LYS A 438 -3.83 38.27 -12.82
CA LYS A 438 -2.74 38.91 -12.06
C LYS A 438 -2.18 38.16 -10.83
N GLY A 439 -1.11 37.40 -11.09
CA GLY A 439 -0.11 37.02 -10.09
C GLY A 439 1.26 37.64 -10.40
N CYS A 440 2.21 37.44 -9.49
CA CYS A 440 3.64 37.69 -9.68
C CYS A 440 4.41 36.40 -9.41
N VAL A 441 5.53 36.18 -10.11
CA VAL A 441 6.36 34.97 -10.00
C VAL A 441 7.67 35.33 -9.29
N LEU A 442 8.04 34.55 -8.28
CA LEU A 442 9.34 34.64 -7.62
C LEU A 442 10.34 33.72 -8.36
N GLN A 443 11.51 34.24 -8.74
CA GLN A 443 12.59 33.46 -9.32
C GLN A 443 13.68 33.21 -8.27
N VAL A 444 14.16 31.97 -8.20
CA VAL A 444 15.17 31.50 -7.24
C VAL A 444 16.17 30.64 -8.01
N GLU A 445 17.45 30.98 -7.91
CA GLU A 445 18.54 30.13 -8.37
C GLU A 445 19.00 29.23 -7.23
N TYR A 446 19.35 28.00 -7.53
CA TYR A 446 19.80 27.05 -6.51
C TYR A 446 20.79 26.03 -7.07
N THR A 447 21.64 25.49 -6.19
CA THR A 447 22.59 24.43 -6.51
C THR A 447 22.25 23.15 -5.77
N VAL A 448 22.32 22.03 -6.48
CA VAL A 448 21.94 20.70 -5.99
C VAL A 448 23.21 19.88 -5.73
N THR A 449 23.25 19.14 -4.60
CA THR A 449 24.34 18.21 -4.29
C THR A 449 24.29 16.98 -5.22
N PRO A 450 25.38 16.18 -5.32
CA PRO A 450 25.37 14.93 -6.07
C PRO A 450 24.28 13.94 -5.63
N GLU A 451 23.80 14.04 -4.39
CA GLU A 451 22.73 13.22 -3.80
C GLU A 451 21.32 13.79 -4.03
N GLY A 452 21.18 14.87 -4.81
CA GLY A 452 19.89 15.44 -5.21
C GLY A 452 19.28 16.47 -4.26
N TYR A 453 19.97 16.87 -3.19
CA TYR A 453 19.47 17.86 -2.24
C TYR A 453 19.86 19.29 -2.62
N ILE A 454 18.94 20.24 -2.49
CA ILE A 454 19.24 21.67 -2.65
C ILE A 454 20.19 22.09 -1.52
N SER A 455 21.39 22.54 -1.87
CA SER A 455 22.42 22.94 -0.89
C SER A 455 22.42 24.43 -0.59
N HIS A 456 22.17 25.26 -1.61
CA HIS A 456 22.03 26.71 -1.51
C HIS A 456 20.93 27.17 -2.46
N ALA A 457 20.11 28.13 -2.03
CA ALA A 457 19.07 28.76 -2.85
C ALA A 457 19.03 30.26 -2.58
N THR A 458 19.06 31.06 -3.65
CA THR A 458 19.13 32.53 -3.63
C THR A 458 17.99 33.10 -4.47
N VAL A 459 17.17 33.96 -3.86
CA VAL A 459 16.07 34.64 -4.57
C VAL A 459 16.66 35.71 -5.48
N LEU A 460 16.47 35.58 -6.80
CA LEU A 460 17.08 36.48 -7.80
C LEU A 460 16.40 37.85 -7.88
N ASN A 461 15.18 37.98 -7.36
CA ASN A 461 14.43 39.24 -7.33
C ASN A 461 14.39 39.83 -5.91
N GLN A 462 15.54 40.31 -5.43
CA GLN A 462 15.58 41.39 -4.45
C GLN A 462 16.02 42.68 -5.16
N VAL A 463 15.05 43.55 -5.42
CA VAL A 463 15.26 45.00 -5.54
C VAL A 463 14.69 45.59 -4.24
N PRO A 464 15.32 46.60 -3.60
CA PRO A 464 15.28 46.81 -2.15
C PRO A 464 13.89 46.92 -1.48
#